data_AF-A0A7C4GMC0-F1
#
_entry.id   AF-A0A7C4GMC0-F1
#
_cell.length_a   1.000
_cell.length_b   1.000
_cell.length_c   1.000
_cell.angle_alpha   90.00
_cell.angle_beta   90.00
_cell.angle_gamma   90.00
#
_symmetry.space_group_name_H-M   'P 1'
#
loop_
_entity.id
_entity.type
_entity.pdbx_description
1 polymer ?
#
loop_
_entity_poly.entity_id
_entity_poly.type
_entity_poly.pdbx_seq_one_letter_code
_entity_poly.pdbx_strand_id
1 'polypeptide(L)'
;MILEFTEKFIQMCEEYISKNPDVATSVEEFVKRCGRLGLYNLKSIFGDCSPNTFKVTDGAVKNKGAVCKIYIPDEDYREVKSFLERKGVLRTVISFYYFSILMVLLGYWKLPPKI
;
A
#
# COMPACT_ATOMS: atom_id res chain seq x y z
N MET A 1 4.75 -5.25 -10.53
CA MET A 1 5.51 -5.96 -9.48
C MET A 1 4.56 -6.77 -8.59
N ILE A 2 4.92 -7.99 -8.20
CA ILE A 2 4.11 -8.82 -7.26
C ILE A 2 4.52 -8.52 -5.83
N LEU A 3 3.53 -8.30 -4.96
CA LEU A 3 3.68 -8.15 -3.52
C LEU A 3 3.03 -9.35 -2.80
N GLU A 4 3.67 -9.81 -1.73
CA GLU A 4 3.22 -10.96 -0.94
C GLU A 4 2.65 -10.52 0.41
N PHE A 5 1.35 -10.75 0.60
CA PHE A 5 0.62 -10.44 1.82
C PHE A 5 0.32 -11.71 2.60
N THR A 6 0.26 -11.61 3.93
CA THR A 6 -0.19 -12.75 4.76
C THR A 6 -1.67 -13.00 4.53
N GLU A 7 -2.08 -14.26 4.54
CA GLU A 7 -3.48 -14.65 4.33
C GLU A 7 -4.44 -13.98 5.33
N LYS A 8 -4.06 -13.92 6.61
CA LYS A 8 -4.85 -13.23 7.65
C LYS A 8 -5.08 -11.75 7.33
N PHE A 9 -4.09 -11.08 6.75
CA PHE A 9 -4.23 -9.67 6.37
C PHE A 9 -5.17 -9.49 5.18
N ILE A 10 -5.16 -10.45 4.25
CA ILE A 10 -6.10 -10.47 3.12
C ILE A 10 -7.52 -10.72 3.59
N GLN A 11 -7.74 -11.64 4.52
CA GLN A 11 -9.06 -11.88 5.12
C GLN A 11 -9.63 -10.60 5.76
N MET A 12 -8.80 -9.83 6.46
CA MET A 12 -9.23 -8.53 7.00
C MET A 12 -9.66 -7.55 5.91
N CYS A 13 -8.99 -7.55 4.74
CA CYS A 13 -9.39 -6.73 3.60
C CYS A 13 -10.73 -7.21 3.02
N GLU A 14 -10.93 -8.52 2.86
CA GLU A 14 -12.18 -9.10 2.37
C GLU A 14 -13.36 -8.75 3.28
N GLU A 15 -13.19 -8.91 4.59
CA GLU A 15 -14.20 -8.54 5.57
C GLU A 15 -14.56 -7.05 5.47
N TYR A 16 -13.56 -6.18 5.33
CA TYR A 16 -13.78 -4.74 5.19
C TYR A 16 -14.56 -4.40 3.92
N ILE A 17 -14.21 -5.00 2.77
CA ILE A 17 -14.88 -4.79 1.49
C ILE A 17 -16.31 -5.30 1.55
N SER A 18 -16.56 -6.46 2.20
CA SER A 18 -17.92 -7.01 2.33
C SER A 18 -18.88 -6.07 3.07
N LYS A 19 -18.36 -5.31 4.04
CA LYS A 19 -19.10 -4.31 4.81
C LYS A 19 -19.20 -2.95 4.10
N ASN A 20 -18.30 -2.68 3.15
CA ASN A 20 -18.20 -1.41 2.43
C ASN A 20 -18.04 -1.69 0.93
N PRO A 21 -19.07 -2.23 0.25
CA PRO A 21 -18.95 -2.70 -1.13
C PRO A 21 -18.67 -1.58 -2.14
N ASP A 22 -18.85 -0.32 -1.76
CA ASP A 22 -18.55 0.87 -2.54
C ASP A 22 -17.03 1.15 -2.64
N VAL A 23 -16.20 0.61 -1.75
CA VAL A 23 -14.76 0.91 -1.72
C VAL A 23 -13.92 0.07 -2.68
N ALA A 24 -14.38 -1.12 -3.09
CA ALA A 24 -13.72 -1.96 -4.09
C ALA A 24 -14.62 -3.13 -4.51
N THR A 25 -14.34 -3.76 -5.66
CA THR A 25 -14.93 -5.04 -6.08
C THR A 25 -14.11 -6.25 -5.64
N SER A 26 -12.81 -6.07 -5.41
CA SER A 26 -11.88 -7.15 -5.06
C SER A 26 -10.80 -6.66 -4.11
N VAL A 27 -10.14 -7.59 -3.43
CA VAL A 27 -9.00 -7.27 -2.57
C VAL A 27 -7.86 -6.65 -3.38
N GLU A 28 -7.60 -7.16 -4.58
CA GLU A 28 -6.57 -6.61 -5.45
C GLU A 28 -6.84 -5.14 -5.81
N GLU A 29 -8.09 -4.81 -6.18
CA GLU A 29 -8.48 -3.42 -6.42
C GLU A 29 -8.32 -2.58 -5.14
N PHE A 30 -8.81 -3.07 -4.00
CA PHE A 30 -8.71 -2.38 -2.72
C PHE A 30 -7.25 -2.06 -2.36
N VAL A 31 -6.34 -3.03 -2.46
CA VAL A 31 -4.91 -2.86 -2.17
C VAL A 31 -4.29 -1.78 -3.06
N LYS A 32 -4.58 -1.79 -4.36
CA LYS A 32 -4.08 -0.77 -5.30
C LYS A 32 -4.60 0.61 -4.93
N ARG A 33 -5.89 0.74 -4.66
CA ARG A 33 -6.52 2.01 -4.28
C ARG A 33 -5.97 2.55 -2.96
N CYS A 34 -5.78 1.69 -1.95
CA CYS A 34 -5.13 2.05 -0.70
C CYS A 34 -3.70 2.56 -0.93
N GLY A 35 -2.91 1.89 -1.77
CA GLY A 35 -1.55 2.33 -2.11
C GLY A 35 -1.52 3.72 -2.76
N ARG A 36 -2.40 3.98 -3.74
CA ARG A 36 -2.52 5.30 -4.39
C ARG A 36 -2.95 6.39 -3.41
N LEU A 37 -3.94 6.10 -2.56
CA LEU A 37 -4.38 7.04 -1.52
C LEU A 37 -3.25 7.35 -0.52
N GLY A 38 -2.51 6.33 -0.09
CA GLY A 38 -1.39 6.51 0.82
C GLY A 38 -0.29 7.36 0.22
N LEU A 39 -0.01 7.17 -1.06
CA LEU A 39 0.98 7.98 -1.77
C LEU A 39 0.53 9.44 -1.85
N TYR A 40 -0.73 9.68 -2.22
CA TYR A 40 -1.33 11.03 -2.25
C TYR A 40 -1.25 11.72 -0.88
N ASN A 41 -1.70 11.05 0.18
CA ASN A 41 -1.70 11.62 1.53
C ASN A 41 -0.29 11.92 2.02
N LEU A 42 0.66 11.01 1.80
CA LEU A 42 2.05 11.21 2.25
C LEU A 42 2.77 12.28 1.42
N LYS A 43 2.53 12.37 0.11
CA LYS A 43 3.01 13.50 -0.71
C LYS A 43 2.45 14.83 -0.19
N SER A 44 1.18 14.89 0.18
CA SER A 44 0.56 16.08 0.76
C SER A 44 1.16 16.49 2.11
N ILE A 45 1.62 15.53 2.94
CA ILE A 45 2.20 15.79 4.27
C ILE A 45 3.67 16.20 4.16
N PHE A 46 4.46 15.46 3.37
CA PHE A 46 5.91 15.62 3.32
C PHE A 46 6.39 16.56 2.19
N GLY A 47 5.47 17.04 1.35
CA GLY A 47 5.74 17.85 0.17
C GLY A 47 6.56 17.13 -0.90
N ASP A 48 6.61 17.70 -2.11
CA ASP A 48 7.34 17.09 -3.24
C ASP A 48 8.85 17.47 -3.31
N CYS A 49 9.38 18.28 -2.38
CA CYS A 49 10.70 18.89 -2.55
C CYS A 49 11.86 18.35 -1.67
N SER A 50 13.06 18.50 -2.26
CA SER A 50 14.45 18.17 -1.91
C SER A 50 14.83 16.69 -1.71
N PRO A 51 15.85 16.19 -2.45
CA PRO A 51 16.31 14.80 -2.38
C PRO A 51 17.26 14.61 -1.20
N ASN A 52 16.82 13.89 -0.17
CA ASN A 52 17.75 13.12 0.65
C ASN A 52 17.64 11.68 0.17
N THR A 53 18.63 11.23 -0.61
CA THR A 53 18.60 9.89 -1.21
C THR A 53 18.89 8.85 -0.14
N PHE A 54 17.85 8.21 0.37
CA PHE A 54 17.96 7.06 1.26
C PHE A 54 17.95 5.77 0.43
N LYS A 55 18.83 4.82 0.75
CA LYS A 55 18.81 3.49 0.14
C LYS A 55 17.62 2.70 0.70
N VAL A 56 16.57 2.58 -0.10
CA VAL A 56 15.53 1.56 0.13
C VAL A 56 16.15 0.21 -0.19
N THR A 57 16.28 -0.64 0.82
CA THR A 57 16.62 -2.03 0.59
C THR A 57 15.33 -2.77 0.23
N ASP A 58 15.33 -3.48 -0.90
CA ASP A 58 14.32 -4.49 -1.20
C ASP A 58 14.53 -5.70 -0.26
N GLY A 59 14.34 -5.47 1.03
CA GLY A 59 14.31 -6.50 2.03
C GLY A 59 13.03 -7.29 1.83
N ALA A 60 13.13 -8.47 1.23
CA ALA A 60 12.03 -9.41 1.20
C ALA A 60 11.62 -9.70 2.66
N VAL A 61 10.45 -9.21 3.07
CA VAL A 61 9.81 -9.66 4.30
C VAL A 61 9.49 -11.13 4.08
N LYS A 62 10.36 -12.02 4.55
CA LYS A 62 10.15 -13.47 4.46
C LYS A 62 9.01 -13.86 5.40
N ASN A 63 7.79 -13.81 4.89
CA ASN A 63 6.62 -14.33 5.57
C ASN A 63 6.72 -15.86 5.58
N LYS A 64 6.83 -16.47 6.77
CA LYS A 64 6.91 -17.93 6.94
C LYS A 64 5.53 -18.62 6.96
N GLY A 65 4.57 -18.14 6.17
CA GLY A 65 3.20 -18.66 6.14
C GLY A 65 2.60 -18.64 4.73
N ALA A 66 1.34 -19.07 4.60
CA ALA A 66 0.60 -18.92 3.35
C ALA A 66 0.54 -17.43 2.97
N VAL A 67 0.96 -17.13 1.74
CA VAL A 67 1.00 -15.78 1.21
C VAL A 67 0.06 -15.65 0.02
N CYS A 68 -0.65 -14.54 -0.05
CA CYS A 68 -1.43 -14.14 -1.21
C CYS A 68 -0.59 -13.17 -2.05
N LYS A 69 -0.54 -13.43 -3.34
CA LYS A 69 0.19 -12.61 -4.31
C LYS A 69 -0.75 -11.60 -4.93
N ILE A 70 -0.41 -10.32 -4.79
CA ILE A 70 -1.15 -9.23 -5.42
C ILE A 70 -0.23 -8.53 -6.41
N TYR A 71 -0.70 -8.37 -7.65
CA TYR A 71 0.02 -7.59 -8.65
C TYR A 71 -0.23 -6.10 -8.42
N ILE A 72 0.85 -5.34 -8.32
CA ILE A 72 0.86 -3.88 -8.32
C ILE A 72 1.37 -3.41 -9.70
N PRO A 73 0.66 -2.50 -10.38
CA PRO A 73 1.15 -1.90 -11.62
C PRO A 73 2.56 -1.33 -11.46
N ASP A 74 3.39 -1.50 -12.48
CA ASP A 74 4.80 -1.10 -12.40
C ASP A 74 4.98 0.42 -12.24
N GLU A 75 4.04 1.22 -12.74
CA GLU A 75 3.97 2.65 -12.50
C GLU A 75 3.74 2.98 -11.02
N ASP A 76 2.67 2.43 -10.42
CA ASP A 76 2.38 2.59 -8.99
C ASP A 76 3.56 2.14 -8.11
N TYR A 77 4.19 1.01 -8.44
CA TYR A 77 5.35 0.51 -7.71
C TYR A 77 6.55 1.46 -7.80
N ARG A 78 6.88 1.95 -9.01
CA ARG A 78 8.00 2.87 -9.22
C ARG A 78 7.79 4.21 -8.52
N GLU A 79 6.57 4.74 -8.57
CA GLU A 79 6.24 5.99 -7.88
C GLU A 79 6.40 5.86 -6.37
N VAL A 80 5.87 4.79 -5.78
CA VAL A 80 6.03 4.52 -4.35
C VAL A 80 7.51 4.35 -4.03
N LYS A 81 8.24 3.50 -4.76
CA LYS A 81 9.68 3.29 -4.52
C LYS A 81 10.46 4.59 -4.53
N SER A 82 10.26 5.44 -5.56
CA SER A 82 10.95 6.72 -5.67
C SER A 82 10.59 7.67 -4.52
N PHE A 83 9.34 7.66 -4.06
CA PHE A 83 8.92 8.45 -2.91
C PHE A 83 9.61 7.99 -1.62
N LEU A 84 9.63 6.68 -1.33
CA LEU A 84 10.27 6.14 -0.13
C LEU A 84 11.79 6.42 -0.12
N GLU A 85 12.45 6.28 -1.28
CA GLU A 85 13.88 6.59 -1.43
C GLU A 85 14.21 8.05 -1.14
N ARG A 86 13.35 8.99 -1.54
CA ARG A 86 13.60 10.44 -1.33
C ARG A 86 13.28 10.91 0.09
N LYS A 87 12.31 10.28 0.75
CA LYS A 87 11.78 10.76 2.03
C LYS A 87 12.26 9.94 3.23
N GLY A 88 12.81 8.74 2.99
CA GLY A 88 13.22 7.82 4.08
C GLY A 88 12.03 7.30 4.90
N VAL A 89 10.82 7.44 4.36
CA VAL A 89 9.57 7.02 5.02
C VAL A 89 9.36 5.55 4.69
N LEU A 90 9.35 4.69 5.71
CA LEU A 90 9.24 3.22 5.60
C LEU A 90 10.38 2.55 4.83
N ARG A 91 10.72 1.32 5.20
CA ARG A 91 11.90 0.62 4.65
C ARG A 91 11.69 0.00 3.28
N THR A 92 10.46 -0.39 2.93
CA THR A 92 10.16 -1.17 1.73
C THR A 92 8.81 -0.80 1.14
N VAL A 93 8.61 -1.08 -0.15
CA VAL A 93 7.31 -0.90 -0.82
C VAL A 93 6.22 -1.77 -0.17
N ILE A 94 6.53 -3.02 0.20
CA ILE A 94 5.55 -3.88 0.88
C ILE A 94 5.10 -3.27 2.21
N SER A 95 6.02 -2.74 3.02
CA SER A 95 5.67 -2.06 4.28
C SER A 95 4.77 -0.84 4.04
N PHE A 96 4.99 -0.10 2.95
CA PHE A 96 4.13 1.01 2.55
C PHE A 96 2.70 0.56 2.22
N TYR A 97 2.53 -0.55 1.49
CA TYR A 97 1.19 -1.05 1.18
C TYR A 97 0.48 -1.57 2.44
N TYR A 98 1.17 -2.30 3.32
CA TYR A 98 0.63 -2.70 4.63
C TYR A 98 0.16 -1.49 5.44
N PHE A 99 1.01 -0.46 5.55
CA PHE A 99 0.67 0.76 6.26
C PHE A 99 -0.56 1.44 5.65
N SER A 100 -0.58 1.62 4.34
CA SER A 100 -1.66 2.32 3.64
C SER A 100 -3.01 1.61 3.82
N ILE A 101 -3.02 0.27 3.77
CA ILE A 101 -4.21 -0.53 4.01
C ILE A 101 -4.65 -0.39 5.47
N LEU A 102 -3.73 -0.50 6.43
CA LEU A 102 -4.06 -0.32 7.86
C LEU A 102 -4.69 1.04 8.15
N MET A 103 -4.18 2.11 7.55
CA MET A 103 -4.75 3.45 7.72
C MET A 103 -6.20 3.54 7.24
N VAL A 104 -6.57 2.79 6.20
CA VAL A 104 -7.96 2.71 5.72
C VAL A 104 -8.79 1.80 6.62
N LEU A 105 -8.30 0.60 6.96
CA LEU A 105 -9.02 -0.35 7.82
C LEU A 105 -9.34 0.23 9.21
N LEU A 106 -8.46 1.06 9.74
CA LEU A 106 -8.64 1.73 11.04
C LEU A 106 -9.44 3.04 10.93
N GLY A 107 -9.86 3.45 9.73
CA GLY A 107 -10.68 4.63 9.50
C GLY A 107 -9.93 5.96 9.55
N TYR A 108 -8.59 5.97 9.61
CA TYR A 108 -7.80 7.20 9.55
C TYR A 108 -7.83 7.83 8.16
N TRP A 109 -7.83 7.00 7.11
CA TRP A 109 -7.93 7.44 5.72
C TRP A 109 -9.21 6.92 5.09
N LYS A 110 -9.96 7.83 4.47
CA LYS A 110 -11.20 7.47 3.77
C LYS A 110 -10.91 7.20 2.31
N LEU A 111 -11.13 5.97 1.87
CA LEU A 111 -11.11 5.63 0.45
C LEU A 111 -12.33 6.27 -0.23
N PRO A 112 -12.18 6.99 -1.35
CA PRO A 112 -13.34 7.43 -2.13
C PRO A 112 -14.11 6.22 -2.68
N PRO A 113 -15.40 6.36 -3.05
CA PRO A 113 -16.15 5.31 -3.74
C PRO A 113 -15.47 4.86 -5.04
N LYS A 114 -15.64 3.60 -5.43
CA LYS A 114 -15.17 3.09 -6.73
C LYS A 114 -15.98 3.73 -7.85
N ILE A 115 -15.30 4.10 -8.93
CA ILE A 115 -15.86 4.72 -10.13
C ILE A 115 -16.14 3.62 -11.15
#